data_AF-A0A6J4Q9R4-F1
#
_entry.id   AF-A0A6J4Q9R4-F1
#
_cell.length_a   1.000
_cell.length_b   1.000
_cell.length_c   1.000
_cell.angle_alpha   90.00
_cell.angle_beta   90.00
_cell.angle_gamma   90.00
#
_symmetry.space_group_name_H-M   'P 1'
#
loop_
_entity.id
_entity.type
_entity.pdbx_description
1 polymer ?
#
loop_
_entity_poly.entity_id
_entity_poly.type
_entity_poly.pdbx_seq_one_letter_code
_entity_poly.pdbx_strand_id
1 'polypeptide(L)'
;MSLTEERILVETVPGSEDELGRFARLQERLEPLSRKLAADPRAPQTVVVVPSLSLDAEELAKISGVHHYEERLLCMLMLLRRPQTNVVFVTSQQISTAIIDYYLHLLPGVPLRHARSRLTLLSCHDASDVPLTRKILDRPR
;
A
#
# COMPACT_ATOMS: atom_id res chain seq x y z
N MET A 1 -20.06 25.23 7.15
CA MET A 1 -19.10 26.33 6.92
C MET A 1 -17.73 25.84 7.38
N SER A 2 -16.75 25.43 6.58
CA SER A 2 -16.60 25.24 5.14
C SER A 2 -15.58 24.09 5.04
N LEU A 3 -16.05 22.89 4.68
CA LEU A 3 -15.20 21.74 4.34
C LEU A 3 -15.34 21.59 2.83
N THR A 4 -14.62 22.44 2.10
CA THR A 4 -14.39 22.21 0.68
C THR A 4 -12.97 21.69 0.59
N GLU A 5 -12.89 20.37 0.42
CA GLU A 5 -11.70 19.65 0.02
C GLU A 5 -11.15 20.29 -1.25
N GLU A 6 -10.19 21.20 -1.10
CA GLU A 6 -9.35 21.63 -2.19
C GLU A 6 -8.33 20.51 -2.44
N ARG A 7 -8.79 19.44 -3.09
CA ARG A 7 -7.93 18.39 -3.64
C ARG A 7 -7.23 18.99 -4.86
N ILE A 8 -6.27 19.88 -4.61
CA ILE A 8 -5.43 20.44 -5.66
C ILE A 8 -4.48 19.32 -6.08
N LEU A 9 -4.88 18.59 -7.13
CA LEU A 9 -3.92 17.89 -7.99
C LEU A 9 -3.10 18.98 -8.68
N VAL A 10 -2.12 19.56 -7.98
CA VAL A 10 -1.11 20.35 -8.68
C VAL A 10 -0.30 19.33 -9.45
N GLU A 11 -0.43 19.35 -10.78
CA GLU A 11 0.52 18.69 -11.67
C GLU A 11 1.90 19.28 -11.42
N THR A 12 2.67 18.64 -10.54
CA THR A 12 4.10 18.89 -10.43
C THR A 12 4.79 18.07 -11.50
N VAL A 13 5.64 18.70 -12.30
CA VAL A 13 6.44 17.99 -13.31
C VAL A 13 7.37 17.02 -12.59
N PRO A 14 7.39 15.71 -12.95
CA PRO A 14 8.31 14.75 -12.35
C PRO A 14 9.77 15.19 -12.48
N GLY A 15 10.53 15.13 -11.40
CA GLY A 15 11.91 15.59 -11.29
C GLY A 15 12.08 17.11 -11.10
N SER A 16 11.01 17.90 -11.02
CA SER A 16 11.11 19.35 -10.83
C SER A 16 11.55 19.74 -9.41
N GLU A 17 12.18 20.90 -9.27
CA GLU A 17 12.52 21.45 -7.95
C GLU A 17 11.29 21.62 -7.05
N ASP A 18 10.14 21.98 -7.64
CA ASP A 18 8.87 22.11 -6.94
C ASP A 18 8.36 20.76 -6.41
N GLU A 19 8.46 19.68 -7.20
CA GLU A 19 8.11 18.33 -6.75
C GLU A 19 9.03 17.88 -5.62
N LEU A 20 10.35 18.01 -5.82
CA LEU A 20 11.36 17.61 -4.84
C LEU A 20 11.22 18.38 -3.54
N GLY A 21 10.94 19.68 -3.61
CA GLY A 21 10.68 20.53 -2.45
C GLY A 21 9.42 20.09 -1.67
N ARG A 22 8.35 19.71 -2.36
CA ARG A 22 7.15 19.14 -1.70
C ARG A 22 7.41 17.78 -1.11
N PHE A 23 8.15 16.92 -1.81
CA PHE A 23 8.52 15.60 -1.31
C PHE A 23 9.38 15.70 -0.04
N ALA A 24 10.35 16.61 0.01
CA ALA A 24 11.15 16.88 1.20
C ALA A 24 10.27 17.28 2.41
N ARG A 25 9.31 18.19 2.21
CA ARG A 25 8.34 18.59 3.27
C ARG A 25 7.47 17.42 3.73
N LEU A 26 7.14 16.47 2.84
CA LEU A 26 6.45 15.24 3.24
C LEU A 26 7.35 14.32 4.07
N GLN A 27 8.63 14.19 3.71
CA GLN A 27 9.59 13.37 4.45
C GLN A 27 9.85 13.90 5.87
N GLU A 28 9.82 15.22 6.09
CA GLU A 28 9.94 15.82 7.42
C GLU A 28 8.85 15.32 8.40
N ARG A 29 7.69 14.89 7.89
CA ARG A 29 6.60 14.34 8.70
C ARG A 29 6.86 12.90 9.17
N LEU A 30 7.81 12.19 8.56
CA LEU A 30 8.08 10.78 8.86
C LEU A 30 8.76 10.58 10.21
N GLU A 31 9.67 11.47 10.60
CA GLU A 31 10.42 11.31 11.85
C GLU A 31 9.50 11.44 13.09
N PRO A 32 8.65 12.49 13.23
CA PRO A 32 7.70 12.57 14.35
C PRO A 32 6.70 11.42 14.35
N LEU A 33 6.23 11.00 13.16
CA LEU A 33 5.31 9.87 13.02
C LEU A 33 5.96 8.56 13.50
N SER A 34 7.20 8.29 13.07
CA SER A 34 7.96 7.11 13.46
C SER A 34 8.16 7.06 14.97
N ARG A 35 8.56 8.17 15.60
CA ARG A 35 8.70 8.27 17.06
C ARG A 35 7.39 7.99 17.78
N LYS A 36 6.27 8.54 17.30
CA LYS A 36 4.93 8.30 17.87
C LYS A 36 4.54 6.82 17.81
N LEU A 37 4.73 6.17 16.66
CA LEU A 37 4.39 4.76 16.47
C LEU A 37 5.31 3.81 17.24
N ALA A 38 6.56 4.20 17.46
CA ALA A 38 7.50 3.46 18.29
C ALA A 38 7.18 3.56 19.79
N ALA A 39 6.70 4.74 20.24
CA ALA A 39 6.35 4.98 21.64
C ALA A 39 5.08 4.25 22.08
N ASP A 40 4.09 4.09 21.19
CA ASP A 40 2.84 3.40 21.50
C ASP A 40 2.49 2.36 20.42
N PRO A 41 2.74 1.06 20.68
CA PRO A 41 2.35 -0.03 19.78
C PRO A 41 0.84 -0.17 19.54
N ARG A 42 0.00 0.48 20.36
CA ARG A 42 -1.45 0.52 20.22
C ARG A 42 -1.94 1.80 19.55
N ALA A 43 -1.08 2.72 19.14
CA ALA A 43 -1.49 3.92 18.44
C ALA A 43 -2.29 3.54 17.17
N PRO A 44 -3.45 4.18 16.91
CA PRO A 44 -4.18 3.97 15.67
C PRO A 44 -3.31 4.33 14.47
N GLN A 45 -3.25 3.43 13.48
CA GLN A 45 -2.55 3.68 12.22
C GLN A 45 -3.22 2.96 11.05
N THR A 46 -3.07 3.54 9.87
CA THR A 46 -3.43 2.90 8.61
C THR A 46 -2.17 2.72 7.79
N VAL A 47 -1.88 1.48 7.40
CA VAL A 47 -0.75 1.14 6.54
C VAL A 47 -1.27 0.83 5.15
N VAL A 48 -0.79 1.58 4.16
CA VAL A 48 -1.08 1.32 2.75
C VAL A 48 0.11 0.57 2.16
N VAL A 49 -0.14 -0.63 1.66
CA VAL A 49 0.88 -1.49 1.04
C VAL A 49 0.70 -1.43 -0.46
N VAL A 50 1.73 -0.94 -1.15
CA VAL A 50 1.81 -0.87 -2.62
C VAL A 50 3.00 -1.75 -3.05
N PRO A 51 2.79 -3.04 -3.34
CA PRO A 51 3.82 -4.01 -3.68
C PRO A 51 4.33 -3.86 -5.13
N SER A 52 4.68 -2.64 -5.54
CA SER A 52 5.16 -2.38 -6.90
C SER A 52 6.63 -2.76 -7.07
N LEU A 53 6.94 -3.44 -8.17
CA LEU A 53 8.31 -3.58 -8.65
C LEU A 53 8.76 -2.31 -9.36
N SER A 54 10.02 -1.94 -9.19
CA SER A 54 10.66 -0.81 -9.88
C SER A 54 11.69 -1.32 -10.89
N LEU A 55 11.30 -2.34 -11.67
CA LEU A 55 12.11 -2.90 -12.75
C LEU A 55 11.62 -2.38 -14.09
N ASP A 56 12.52 -2.23 -15.06
CA ASP A 56 12.17 -1.87 -16.43
C ASP A 56 11.21 -2.91 -17.03
N ALA A 57 10.26 -2.45 -17.85
CA ALA A 57 9.22 -3.29 -18.42
C ALA A 57 9.78 -4.47 -19.25
N GLU A 58 10.94 -4.26 -19.87
CA GLU A 58 11.65 -5.30 -20.65
C GLU A 58 12.25 -6.39 -19.74
N GLU A 59 12.62 -6.05 -18.51
CA GLU A 59 13.07 -7.00 -17.49
C GLU A 59 11.90 -7.70 -16.81
N LEU A 60 10.77 -6.99 -16.59
CA LEU A 60 9.53 -7.59 -16.09
C LEU A 60 8.99 -8.65 -17.06
N ALA A 61 9.02 -8.39 -18.36
CA ALA A 61 8.57 -9.35 -19.38
C ALA A 61 9.37 -10.67 -19.39
N LYS A 62 10.60 -10.67 -18.88
CA LYS A 62 11.46 -11.87 -18.77
C LYS A 62 11.12 -12.72 -17.55
N ILE A 63 10.37 -12.19 -16.59
CA ILE A 63 10.03 -12.87 -15.34
C ILE A 63 8.66 -13.54 -15.52
N SER A 64 8.67 -14.86 -15.68
CA SER A 64 7.41 -15.63 -15.66
C SER A 64 6.73 -15.48 -14.30
N GLY A 65 5.48 -14.99 -14.30
CA GLY A 65 4.71 -14.81 -13.07
C GLY A 65 4.99 -13.51 -12.30
N VAL A 66 5.35 -12.40 -12.98
CA VAL A 66 5.48 -11.07 -12.34
C VAL A 66 4.32 -10.74 -11.41
N HIS A 67 3.09 -11.10 -11.76
CA HIS A 67 1.92 -10.84 -10.91
C HIS A 67 1.97 -11.58 -9.56
N HIS A 68 2.66 -12.72 -9.46
CA HIS A 68 2.85 -13.42 -8.19
C HIS A 68 3.86 -12.71 -7.26
N TYR A 69 4.61 -11.70 -7.73
CA TYR A 69 5.46 -10.90 -6.83
C TYR A 69 4.64 -10.10 -5.84
N GLU A 70 3.46 -9.62 -6.24
CA GLU A 70 2.58 -8.90 -5.33
C GLU A 70 2.13 -9.79 -4.17
N GLU A 71 1.89 -11.08 -4.44
CA GLU A 71 1.56 -12.08 -3.41
C GLU A 71 2.71 -12.30 -2.42
N ARG A 72 3.98 -12.12 -2.83
CA ARG A 72 5.14 -12.27 -1.91
C ARG A 72 5.11 -11.24 -0.77
N LEU A 73 4.50 -10.09 -0.99
CA LEU A 73 4.37 -9.03 0.01
C LEU A 73 3.14 -9.21 0.91
N LEU A 74 2.36 -10.28 0.77
CA LEU A 74 1.29 -10.65 1.71
C LEU A 74 1.81 -10.89 3.14
N CYS A 75 3.11 -11.08 3.33
CA CYS A 75 3.72 -11.07 4.66
C CYS A 75 3.46 -9.74 5.42
N MET A 76 3.22 -8.63 4.72
CA MET A 76 2.85 -7.35 5.34
C MET A 76 1.50 -7.38 6.06
N LEU A 77 0.64 -8.39 5.80
CA LEU A 77 -0.57 -8.62 6.58
C LEU A 77 -0.27 -8.92 8.06
N MET A 78 0.97 -9.34 8.39
CA MET A 78 1.43 -9.50 9.78
C MET A 78 1.36 -8.21 10.60
N LEU A 79 1.28 -7.03 9.97
CA LEU A 79 1.05 -5.75 10.64
C LEU A 79 -0.30 -5.70 11.36
N LEU A 80 -1.27 -6.52 10.95
CA LEU A 80 -2.57 -6.67 11.63
C LEU A 80 -2.46 -7.28 13.03
N ARG A 81 -1.28 -7.82 13.42
CA ARG A 81 -1.01 -8.22 14.82
C ARG A 81 -1.08 -7.05 15.79
N ARG A 82 -0.85 -5.82 15.31
CA ARG A 82 -1.06 -4.62 16.13
C ARG A 82 -2.56 -4.31 16.19
N PRO A 83 -3.14 -4.15 17.39
CA PRO A 83 -4.60 -4.15 17.58
C PRO A 83 -5.34 -2.98 16.90
N GLN A 84 -4.69 -1.83 16.71
CA GLN A 84 -5.29 -0.65 16.09
C GLN A 84 -4.71 -0.30 14.71
N THR A 85 -4.08 -1.28 14.05
CA THR A 85 -3.63 -1.13 12.67
C THR A 85 -4.71 -1.56 11.70
N ASN A 86 -5.05 -0.68 10.76
CA ASN A 86 -5.76 -1.03 9.53
C ASN A 86 -4.74 -1.19 8.41
N VAL A 87 -4.93 -2.20 7.55
CA VAL A 87 -4.08 -2.43 6.38
C VAL A 87 -4.93 -2.27 5.13
N VAL A 88 -4.46 -1.42 4.21
CA VAL A 88 -4.96 -1.31 2.85
C VAL A 88 -3.93 -1.95 1.95
N PHE A 89 -4.27 -3.06 1.30
CA PHE A 89 -3.37 -3.76 0.39
C PHE A 89 -3.85 -3.53 -1.04
N VAL A 90 -2.99 -2.98 -1.88
CA VAL A 90 -3.31 -2.66 -3.28
C VAL A 90 -2.61 -3.64 -4.19
N THR A 91 -3.30 -4.18 -5.18
CA THR A 91 -2.75 -5.14 -6.15
C THR A 91 -3.15 -4.81 -7.58
N SER A 92 -2.38 -5.28 -8.54
CA SER A 92 -2.73 -5.24 -9.96
C SER A 92 -3.99 -6.07 -10.24
N GLN A 93 -4.05 -7.29 -9.70
CA GLN A 93 -5.14 -8.24 -9.89
C GLN A 93 -5.73 -8.71 -8.56
N GLN A 94 -6.95 -9.23 -8.58
CA GLN A 94 -7.60 -9.72 -7.37
C GLN A 94 -6.85 -10.94 -6.83
N ILE A 95 -6.49 -10.90 -5.54
CA ILE A 95 -5.93 -12.05 -4.83
C ILE A 95 -7.07 -12.96 -4.38
N SER A 96 -6.88 -14.28 -4.55
CA SER A 96 -7.83 -15.28 -4.07
C SER A 96 -8.12 -15.12 -2.58
N THR A 97 -9.40 -15.17 -2.22
CA THR A 97 -9.84 -15.10 -0.82
C THR A 97 -9.23 -16.21 0.03
N ALA A 98 -9.01 -17.40 -0.53
CA ALA A 98 -8.38 -18.52 0.16
C ALA A 98 -6.91 -18.22 0.53
N ILE A 99 -6.17 -17.52 -0.33
CA ILE A 99 -4.79 -17.09 -0.05
C ILE A 99 -4.81 -16.07 1.09
N ILE A 100 -5.69 -15.08 1.03
CA ILE A 100 -5.83 -14.09 2.10
C ILE A 100 -6.18 -14.77 3.42
N ASP A 101 -7.17 -15.65 3.43
CA ASP A 101 -7.55 -16.38 4.63
C ASP A 101 -6.40 -17.20 5.19
N TYR A 102 -5.64 -17.89 4.33
CA TYR A 102 -4.43 -18.59 4.76
C TYR A 102 -3.48 -17.66 5.52
N TYR A 103 -3.12 -16.51 4.96
CA TYR A 103 -2.22 -15.55 5.64
C TYR A 103 -2.81 -14.98 6.93
N LEU A 104 -4.12 -14.74 6.99
CA LEU A 104 -4.75 -14.22 8.20
C LEU A 104 -4.81 -15.27 9.32
N HIS A 105 -4.95 -16.56 9.00
CA HIS A 105 -4.87 -17.64 9.98
C HIS A 105 -3.47 -17.77 10.60
N LEU A 106 -2.42 -17.27 9.94
CA LEU A 106 -1.06 -17.25 10.47
C LEU A 106 -0.84 -16.18 11.54
N LEU A 107 -1.82 -15.32 11.84
CA LEU A 107 -1.71 -14.25 12.84
C LEU A 107 -1.93 -14.83 14.26
N PRO A 108 -0.88 -15.05 15.08
CA PRO A 108 -1.06 -15.60 16.41
C PRO A 108 -1.82 -14.62 17.30
N GLY A 109 -2.87 -15.10 17.97
CA GLY A 109 -3.66 -14.31 18.91
C GLY A 109 -4.62 -13.29 18.26
N VAL A 110 -4.79 -13.31 16.93
CA VAL A 110 -5.76 -12.44 16.24
C VAL A 110 -6.84 -13.29 15.59
N PRO A 111 -8.11 -13.20 16.06
CA PRO A 111 -9.22 -13.89 15.40
C PRO A 111 -9.38 -13.45 13.94
N LEU A 112 -9.62 -14.40 13.03
CA LEU A 112 -9.77 -14.15 11.59
C LEU A 112 -10.73 -12.98 11.30
N ARG A 113 -11.91 -12.98 11.94
CA ARG A 113 -12.92 -11.91 11.76
C ARG A 113 -12.38 -10.51 12.06
N HIS A 114 -11.54 -10.37 13.09
CA HIS A 114 -10.96 -9.09 13.51
C HIS A 114 -9.82 -8.67 12.59
N ALA A 115 -9.09 -9.63 12.02
CA ALA A 115 -8.10 -9.34 11.01
C ALA A 115 -8.78 -8.87 9.71
N ARG A 116 -9.83 -9.58 9.25
CA ARG A 116 -10.61 -9.19 8.06
C ARG A 116 -11.27 -7.83 8.20
N SER A 117 -11.84 -7.50 9.36
CA SER A 117 -12.50 -6.20 9.56
C SER A 117 -11.55 -5.00 9.47
N ARG A 118 -10.23 -5.24 9.58
CA ARG A 118 -9.18 -4.22 9.52
C ARG A 118 -8.35 -4.31 8.23
N LEU A 119 -8.69 -5.23 7.32
CA LEU A 119 -8.04 -5.41 6.04
C LEU A 119 -8.95 -4.91 4.92
N THR A 120 -8.46 -3.95 4.14
CA THR A 120 -9.06 -3.51 2.89
C THR A 120 -8.20 -4.00 1.73
N LEU A 121 -8.80 -4.70 0.78
CA LEU A 121 -8.13 -5.16 -0.43
C LEU A 121 -8.63 -4.34 -1.62
N LEU A 122 -7.72 -3.69 -2.33
CA LEU A 122 -8.02 -2.93 -3.55
C LEU A 122 -7.29 -3.57 -4.71
N SER A 123 -7.97 -3.69 -5.86
CA SER A 123 -7.36 -4.18 -7.09
C SER A 123 -7.56 -3.19 -8.23
N CYS A 124 -6.50 -2.98 -9.02
CA CYS A 124 -6.56 -2.22 -10.27
C CYS A 124 -7.28 -2.98 -11.40
N HIS A 125 -7.54 -4.29 -11.22
CA HIS A 125 -8.11 -5.18 -12.24
C HIS A 125 -7.35 -5.12 -13.57
N ASP A 126 -6.02 -5.04 -13.48
CA ASP A 126 -5.14 -4.79 -14.61
C ASP A 126 -4.01 -5.82 -14.64
N ALA A 127 -4.11 -6.78 -15.58
CA ALA A 127 -3.15 -7.84 -15.79
C ALA A 127 -2.01 -7.45 -16.74
N SER A 128 -1.87 -6.17 -17.12
CA SER A 128 -0.74 -5.75 -17.96
C SER A 128 0.58 -5.82 -17.22
N ASP A 129 1.68 -5.98 -17.96
CA ASP A 129 3.07 -5.97 -17.44
C ASP A 129 3.57 -4.55 -17.12
N VAL A 130 2.67 -3.70 -16.61
CA VAL A 130 2.97 -2.35 -16.13
C VAL A 130 3.14 -2.39 -14.61
N PRO A 131 4.14 -1.69 -14.04
CA PRO A 131 4.29 -1.57 -12.59
C PRO A 131 3.01 -1.07 -11.90
N LEU A 132 2.70 -1.62 -10.73
CA LEU A 132 1.51 -1.26 -9.94
C LEU A 132 1.45 0.24 -9.64
N THR A 133 2.57 0.87 -9.29
CA THR A 133 2.59 2.32 -9.04
C THR A 133 2.13 3.10 -10.26
N ARG A 134 2.53 2.69 -11.47
CA ARG A 134 2.11 3.34 -12.71
C ARG A 134 0.63 3.11 -13.00
N LYS A 135 0.12 1.88 -12.78
CA LYS A 135 -1.33 1.58 -12.87
C LYS A 135 -2.19 2.49 -11.97
N ILE A 136 -1.71 2.76 -10.75
CA ILE A 136 -2.39 3.65 -9.79
C ILE A 136 -2.34 5.10 -10.26
N LEU A 137 -1.16 5.59 -10.67
CA LEU A 137 -0.97 6.98 -11.09
C LEU A 137 -1.70 7.31 -12.40
N ASP A 138 -1.78 6.37 -13.34
CA ASP A 138 -2.46 6.54 -14.62
C ASP A 138 -4.00 6.53 -14.47
N ARG A 139 -4.53 6.05 -13.33
CA ARG A 139 -5.97 5.99 -13.03
C ARG A 139 -6.29 6.45 -11.60
N PRO A 140 -6.12 7.75 -11.26
CA PRO A 140 -6.39 8.26 -9.92
C PRO A 140 -7.90 8.50 -9.72
N ARG A 141 -8.68 7.42 -9.60
CA ARG A 141 -10.11 7.48 -9.25
C ARG A 141 -10.33 7.17 -7.77
#